data_AF-A0A3B8JEI8-F1
#
_entry.id   AF-A0A3B8JEI8-F1
#
_cell.length_a   1.000
_cell.length_b   1.000
_cell.length_c   1.000
_cell.angle_alpha   90.00
_cell.angle_beta   90.00
_cell.angle_gamma   90.00
#
_symmetry.space_group_name_H-M   'P 1'
#
loop_
_entity.id
_entity.type
_entity.pdbx_description
1 polymer ?
#
loop_
_entity_poly.entity_id
_entity_poly.type
_entity_poly.pdbx_seq_one_letter_code
_entity_poly.pdbx_strand_id
1 'polypeptide(L)' 'MSRPKTPLVPSKREQLTKFKIECAKEIGALQYIKENNDHYKGDLTSYENGKQGGPIGGQMVKRMIEMAEKLL' A
#
# COMPACT_ATOMS: atom_id res chain seq x y z
N MET A 1 -10.10 12.75 -11.58
CA MET A 1 -9.85 11.70 -10.55
C MET A 1 -9.29 10.47 -11.24
N SER A 2 -8.11 9.97 -10.84
CA SER A 2 -7.56 8.75 -11.43
C SER A 2 -8.42 7.55 -11.04
N ARG A 3 -8.73 6.67 -12.01
CA ARG A 3 -9.45 5.44 -11.72
C ARG A 3 -8.61 4.59 -10.77
N PRO A 4 -9.18 4.02 -9.69
CA PRO A 4 -8.42 3.15 -8.82
C PRO A 4 -7.87 1.98 -9.64
N LYS A 5 -6.56 1.68 -9.52
CA LYS A 5 -5.99 0.51 -10.20
C LYS A 5 -6.75 -0.74 -9.74
N THR A 6 -7.18 -1.54 -10.71
CA THR A 6 -7.84 -2.82 -10.45
C THR A 6 -6.75 -3.85 -10.17
N PRO A 7 -6.84 -4.62 -9.08
CA PRO A 7 -5.89 -5.71 -8.83
C PRO A 7 -6.02 -6.79 -9.91
N LEU A 8 -4.96 -7.57 -10.11
CA LEU A 8 -4.93 -8.69 -11.08
C LEU A 8 -6.07 -9.68 -10.84
N VAL A 9 -6.41 -9.93 -9.57
CA VAL A 9 -7.58 -10.70 -9.16
C VAL A 9 -8.61 -9.73 -8.57
N PRO A 10 -9.68 -9.35 -9.30
CA PRO A 10 -10.61 -8.31 -8.88
C PRO A 10 -11.26 -8.56 -7.51
N SER A 11 -11.57 -9.82 -7.19
CA SER A 11 -12.18 -10.23 -5.92
C SER A 11 -11.27 -10.05 -4.70
N LYS A 12 -9.96 -9.84 -4.91
CA LYS A 12 -8.96 -9.74 -3.83
C LYS A 12 -8.68 -8.31 -3.39
N ARG A 13 -9.43 -7.33 -3.89
CA ARG A 13 -9.24 -5.91 -3.54
C ARG A 13 -9.26 -5.65 -2.03
N GLU A 14 -10.25 -6.18 -1.32
CA GLU A 14 -10.37 -5.96 0.12
C GLU A 14 -9.20 -6.61 0.90
N GLN A 15 -8.78 -7.80 0.49
CA GLN A 15 -7.64 -8.50 1.10
C GLN A 15 -6.35 -7.72 0.90
N LEU A 16 -6.13 -7.16 -0.30
CA LEU A 16 -4.99 -6.30 -0.59
C LEU A 16 -5.03 -4.99 0.21
N THR A 17 -6.22 -4.41 0.44
CA THR A 17 -6.37 -3.25 1.32
C THR A 17 -6.00 -3.58 2.76
N LYS A 18 -6.47 -4.70 3.31
CA LYS A 18 -6.09 -5.16 4.66
C LYS A 18 -4.59 -5.39 4.76
N PHE A 19 -4.01 -6.07 3.78
CA PHE A 19 -2.57 -6.31 3.71
C PHE A 19 -1.74 -5.03 3.66
N LYS A 20 -2.18 -4.00 2.91
CA LYS A 20 -1.56 -2.67 2.91
C LYS A 20 -1.59 -2.03 4.31
N ILE A 21 -2.72 -2.12 5.01
CA ILE A 21 -2.86 -1.57 6.38
C ILE A 21 -1.89 -2.28 7.34
N GLU A 22 -1.79 -3.61 7.26
CA GLU A 22 -0.83 -4.39 8.06
C GLU A 22 0.62 -3.96 7.79
N CYS A 23 1.02 -3.91 6.51
CA CYS A 23 2.37 -3.48 6.12
C CYS A 23 2.68 -2.06 6.59
N ALA A 24 1.72 -1.14 6.49
CA ALA A 24 1.87 0.23 6.98
C ALA A 24 2.00 0.27 8.51
N LYS A 25 1.27 -0.58 9.25
CA LYS A 25 1.38 -0.69 10.70
C LYS A 25 2.75 -1.21 11.14
N GLU A 26 3.27 -2.24 10.47
CA GLU A 26 4.58 -2.83 10.76
C GLU A 26 5.72 -1.81 10.69
N ILE A 27 5.66 -0.89 9.73
CA ILE A 27 6.71 0.12 9.51
C ILE A 27 6.40 1.47 10.15
N GLY A 28 5.34 1.58 10.97
CA GLY A 28 4.96 2.84 11.64
C GLY A 28 4.49 3.95 10.72
N ALA A 29 3.83 3.62 9.60
CA ALA A 29 3.45 4.53 8.52
C ALA A 29 1.91 4.64 8.31
N LEU A 30 1.09 4.28 9.30
CA LEU A 30 -0.38 4.31 9.19
C LEU A 30 -0.94 5.70 8.84
N GLN A 31 -0.32 6.78 9.31
CA GLN A 31 -0.73 8.16 8.99
C GLN A 31 -0.66 8.50 7.49
N TYR A 32 0.04 7.69 6.69
CA TYR A 32 0.25 7.92 5.26
C TYR A 32 -0.66 7.09 4.35
N ILE A 33 -1.51 6.21 4.88
CA ILE A 33 -2.50 5.48 4.07
C ILE A 33 -3.86 6.19 4.11
N LYS A 34 -4.57 6.14 2.98
CA LYS A 34 -5.89 6.73 2.82
C LYS A 34 -6.91 6.21 3.85
N GLU A 35 -6.81 4.92 4.19
CA GLU A 35 -7.76 4.25 5.08
C GLU A 35 -7.66 4.72 6.53
N ASN A 36 -6.56 5.37 6.92
CA ASN A 36 -6.35 5.88 8.27
C ASN A 36 -6.29 7.42 8.31
N ASN A 37 -5.97 8.05 7.17
CA ASN A 37 -6.03 9.49 7.03
C ASN A 37 -6.49 9.87 5.61
N ASP A 38 -7.63 10.56 5.49
CA ASP A 38 -8.22 10.97 4.20
C ASP A 38 -7.67 12.31 3.69
N HIS A 39 -6.41 12.62 4.00
CA HIS A 39 -5.73 13.78 3.42
C HIS A 39 -5.65 13.64 1.90
N TYR A 40 -6.11 14.68 1.19
CA TYR A 40 -5.99 14.74 -0.26
C TYR A 40 -4.50 14.83 -0.66
N LYS A 41 -3.99 13.74 -1.25
CA LYS A 41 -2.59 13.64 -1.67
C LYS A 41 -2.28 14.28 -3.03
N GLY A 42 -3.27 14.87 -3.69
CA GLY A 42 -3.11 15.47 -5.01
C GLY A 42 -2.34 16.80 -5.01
N ASP A 43 -2.30 17.48 -3.86
CA ASP A 43 -1.55 18.74 -3.70
C ASP A 43 -0.08 18.51 -3.30
N LEU A 44 0.27 17.27 -2.94
CA LEU A 44 1.64 16.90 -2.58
C LEU A 44 2.49 16.67 -3.83
N THR A 45 3.77 17.02 -3.75
CA THR A 45 4.72 16.72 -4.82
C THR A 45 4.87 15.21 -5.01
N SER A 46 5.23 14.78 -6.22
CA SER A 46 5.56 13.37 -6.50
C SER A 46 6.64 12.82 -5.57
N TYR A 47 7.61 13.67 -5.18
CA TYR A 47 8.66 13.32 -4.24
C TYR A 47 8.10 13.01 -2.84
N GLU A 48 7.23 13.86 -2.29
CA GLU A 48 6.61 13.64 -0.98
C GLU A 48 5.70 12.41 -0.99
N ASN A 49 4.90 12.23 -2.05
CA ASN A 49 4.07 11.06 -2.23
C ASN A 49 4.91 9.77 -2.27
N GLY A 50 6.05 9.79 -2.96
CA GLY A 50 7.01 8.69 -2.99
C GLY A 50 7.65 8.43 -1.62
N LYS A 51 8.07 9.47 -0.91
CA LYS A 51 8.68 9.36 0.42
C LYS A 51 7.71 8.77 1.45
N GLN A 52 6.43 9.13 1.39
CA GLN A 52 5.41 8.64 2.34
C GLN A 52 4.85 7.26 1.96
N GLY A 53 4.52 7.05 0.67
CA GLY A 53 3.84 5.84 0.19
C GLY A 53 4.77 4.73 -0.28
N GLY A 54 5.97 5.09 -0.74
CA GLY A 54 6.97 4.15 -1.28
C GLY A 54 7.36 3.06 -0.27
N PRO A 55 7.71 3.38 0.98
CA PRO A 55 8.06 2.37 1.98
C PRO A 55 6.94 1.35 2.24
N ILE A 56 5.68 1.79 2.25
CA ILE A 56 4.52 0.91 2.45
C ILE A 56 4.40 -0.08 1.28
N GLY A 57 4.48 0.42 0.03
CA GLY A 57 4.45 -0.42 -1.16
C GLY A 57 5.64 -1.39 -1.21
N GLY A 58 6.83 -0.94 -0.83
CA GLY A 58 8.02 -1.79 -0.74
C GLY A 58 7.85 -2.93 0.27
N GLN A 59 7.29 -2.64 1.45
CA GLN A 59 7.01 -3.66 2.46
C GLN A 59 5.97 -4.69 1.98
N MET A 60 4.94 -4.25 1.26
CA MET A 60 3.97 -5.15 0.64
C MET A 60 4.65 -6.12 -0.33
N VAL A 61 5.49 -5.61 -1.24
CA VAL A 61 6.20 -6.44 -2.22
C VAL A 61 7.16 -7.40 -1.52
N LYS A 62 7.91 -6.93 -0.53
CA LYS A 62 8.82 -7.76 0.26
C LYS A 62 8.10 -8.95 0.89
N ARG A 63 7.00 -8.71 1.62
CA ARG A 63 6.18 -9.77 2.24
C ARG A 63 5.55 -10.70 1.19
N MET A 64 5.11 -10.18 0.04
CA MET A 64 4.59 -11.01 -1.06
C MET A 64 5.64 -11.98 -1.62
N ILE A 65 6.87 -11.51 -1.81
CA ILE A 65 7.98 -12.36 -2.28
C ILE A 65 8.32 -13.41 -1.22
N GLU A 66 8.44 -13.03 0.05
CA GLU A 66 8.68 -13.97 1.16
C GLU A 66 7.58 -15.05 1.26
N MET A 67 6.32 -14.70 1.02
CA MET A 67 5.21 -15.66 0.97
C MET A 67 5.31 -16.59 -0.23
N ALA A 68 5.70 -16.08 -1.40
CA ALA A 68 5.89 -16.88 -2.60
C ALA A 68 7.06 -17.87 -2.42
N GLU A 69 8.18 -17.42 -1.86
CA GLU A 69 9.36 -18.27 -1.58
C GLU A 69 9.05 -19.42 -0.61
N LYS A 70 8.16 -19.23 0.37
CA LYS A 70 7.74 -20.28 1.32
C LYS A 70 6.76 -21.31 0.74
N LEU A 71 6.15 -21.01 -0.41
CA LEU A 71 5.20 -21.91 -1.09
C LEU A 71 5.88 -22.74 -2.18
N LEU A 72 7.15 -22.46 -2.48
CA LEU A 72 8.03 -23.27 -3.32
C LEU A 72 8.66 -24.40 -2.50
#